data_AF-A0A9P1KDT5-F1
#
_entry.id   AF-A0A9P1KDT5-F1
#
_cell.length_a   1.000
_cell.length_b   1.000
_cell.length_c   1.000
_cell.angle_alpha   90.00
_cell.angle_beta   90.00
_cell.angle_gamma   90.00
#
_symmetry.space_group_name_H-M   'P 1'
#
loop_
_entity.id
_entity.type
_entity.pdbx_description
1 polymer ?
#
loop_
_entity_poly.entity_id
_entity_poly.type
_entity_poly.pdbx_seq_one_letter_code
_entity_poly.pdbx_strand_id
1 'polypeptide(L)' 'MKPGTRWSPYFEKCCLLVSANNAYQRAEEDITILTGMSISHSTLQRLVQREDWCEVEITDPPHGTEPRWRNGSPAH' A
#
# COMPACT_ATOMS: atom_id res chain seq x y z
N MET A 1 23.71 7.80 -5.43
CA MET A 1 23.04 8.39 -6.61
C MET A 1 23.26 9.90 -6.60
N LYS A 2 23.34 10.54 -7.77
CA LYS A 2 23.56 12.00 -7.85
C LYS A 2 22.34 12.75 -7.30
N PRO A 3 22.51 13.85 -6.54
CA PRO A 3 21.40 14.69 -6.12
C PRO A 3 20.64 15.20 -7.35
N GLY A 4 19.34 14.92 -7.43
CA GLY A 4 18.49 15.33 -8.57
C GLY A 4 18.25 14.27 -9.66
N THR A 5 18.69 13.03 -9.49
CA THR A 5 18.26 11.94 -10.38
C THR A 5 16.80 11.60 -10.08
N ARG A 6 15.89 12.04 -10.96
CA ARG A 6 14.48 11.67 -10.92
C ARG A 6 14.35 10.19 -11.27
N TRP A 7 13.68 9.42 -10.43
CA TRP A 7 13.40 8.02 -10.73
C TRP A 7 12.40 7.91 -11.88
N SER A 8 12.41 6.77 -12.57
CA SER A 8 11.35 6.48 -13.54
C SER A 8 10.01 6.53 -12.80
N PRO A 9 8.98 7.21 -13.35
CA PRO A 9 7.65 7.25 -12.73
C PRO A 9 7.08 5.85 -12.43
N TYR A 10 7.43 4.86 -13.25
CA TYR A 10 7.02 3.48 -13.02
C TYR A 10 7.73 2.84 -11.83
N PHE A 11 9.00 3.18 -11.62
CA PHE A 11 9.76 2.69 -10.48
C PHE A 11 9.24 3.27 -9.17
N GLU A 12 8.87 4.55 -9.15
CA GLU A 12 8.21 5.18 -7.98
C GLU A 12 6.91 4.42 -7.63
N LYS A 13 6.06 4.12 -8.61
CA LYS A 13 4.83 3.34 -8.40
C LYS A 13 5.09 1.93 -7.85
N CYS A 14 6.09 1.22 -8.37
CA CYS A 14 6.47 -0.09 -7.84
C CYS A 14 6.88 0.01 -6.36
N CYS A 15 7.65 1.04 -6.00
CA CYS A 15 8.05 1.27 -4.60
C CYS A 15 6.84 1.51 -3.69
N LEU A 16 5.84 2.28 -4.15
CA LEU A 16 4.59 2.51 -3.42
C LEU A 16 3.80 1.21 -3.22
N LEU A 17 3.65 0.40 -4.27
CA LEU A 17 2.94 -0.88 -4.21
C LEU A 17 3.58 -1.87 -3.23
N VAL A 18 4.91 -2.00 -3.27
CA VAL A 18 5.64 -2.89 -2.38
C VAL A 18 5.53 -2.40 -0.92
N SER A 19 5.63 -1.08 -0.70
CA SER A 19 5.51 -0.48 0.65
C SER A 19 4.10 -0.58 1.24
N ALA A 20 3.07 -0.63 0.38
CA ALA A 20 1.68 -0.83 0.81
C ALA A 20 1.39 -2.30 1.19
N ASN A 21 1.96 -3.26 0.47
CA ASN A 21 1.74 -4.68 0.73
C ASN A 21 2.58 -5.21 1.89
N ASN A 22 3.84 -4.79 1.94
CA ASN A 22 4.81 -5.24 2.93
C ASN A 22 5.23 -4.05 3.77
N ALA A 23 5.21 -4.21 5.10
CA ALA A 23 5.75 -3.19 5.99
C ALA A 23 7.14 -2.78 5.50
N TYR A 24 7.29 -1.51 5.15
CA TYR A 24 8.51 -0.73 4.95
C TYR A 24 9.89 -1.40 5.06
N GLN A 25 10.25 -2.02 6.20
CA GLN A 25 11.53 -2.75 6.34
C GLN A 25 11.69 -3.90 5.35
N ARG A 26 10.61 -4.65 5.08
CA ARG A 26 10.59 -5.71 4.08
C ARG A 26 10.58 -5.15 2.65
N ALA A 27 9.97 -3.98 2.46
CA ALA A 27 9.93 -3.33 1.16
C ALA A 27 11.34 -2.93 0.67
N GLU A 28 12.26 -2.57 1.55
CA GLU A 28 13.67 -2.32 1.19
C GLU A 28 14.33 -3.55 0.56
N GLU A 29 14.11 -4.71 1.17
CA GLU A 29 14.70 -5.98 0.77
C GLU A 29 14.09 -6.47 -0.55
N ASP A 30 12.75 -6.40 -0.67
CA ASP A 30 12.02 -6.72 -1.89
C ASP A 30 12.47 -5.86 -3.08
N ILE A 31 12.61 -4.55 -2.89
CA ILE A 31 13.05 -3.64 -3.95
C ILE A 31 14.49 -3.95 -4.37
N THR A 32 15.36 -4.27 -3.40
CA THR A 32 16.74 -4.67 -3.68
C THR A 32 16.79 -5.97 -4.49
N ILE A 33 15.97 -6.97 -4.13
CA ILE A 33 15.88 -8.24 -4.86
C ILE A 33 15.34 -8.03 -6.28
N LEU A 34 14.28 -7.22 -6.44
CA LEU A 34 13.60 -7.04 -7.72
C LEU A 34 14.39 -6.17 -8.70
N THR A 35 15.18 -5.22 -8.21
CA THR A 35 15.79 -4.17 -9.06
C THR A 35 17.30 -4.05 -8.93
N GLY A 36 17.91 -4.74 -7.96
CA GLY A 36 19.33 -4.62 -7.64
C GLY A 36 19.72 -3.30 -6.97
N MET A 37 18.75 -2.44 -6.63
CA MET A 37 18.97 -1.14 -6.03
C MET A 37 18.57 -1.13 -4.56
N SER A 38 19.48 -0.72 -3.67
CA SER A 38 19.16 -0.51 -2.25
C SER A 38 18.51 0.85 -2.05
N ILE A 39 17.34 0.85 -1.41
CA ILE A 39 16.57 2.04 -1.06
C ILE A 39 16.19 1.92 0.42
N SER A 40 16.47 2.97 1.19
CA SER A 40 16.11 3.00 2.61
C SER A 40 14.61 3.20 2.81
N HIS A 41 14.08 2.68 3.92
CA HIS A 41 12.69 2.89 4.33
C HIS A 41 12.37 4.38 4.46
N SER A 42 13.30 5.20 4.97
CA SER A 42 13.10 6.65 5.05
C SER A 42 12.86 7.29 3.66
N THR A 43 13.44 6.74 2.60
CA THR A 43 13.19 7.18 1.23
C THR A 43 11.83 6.73 0.73
N LEU A 44 11.42 5.50 1.04
CA LEU A 44 10.07 4.98 0.74
C LEU A 44 9.00 5.81 1.45
N GLN A 45 9.20 6.12 2.73
CA GLN A 45 8.29 6.96 3.51
C GLN A 45 8.13 8.34 2.89
N ARG A 46 9.24 8.99 2.49
CA ARG A 46 9.19 10.30 1.81
C ARG A 46 8.49 10.21 0.46
N LEU A 47 8.62 9.09 -0.24
CA LEU A 47 7.93 8.86 -1.51
C LEU A 47 6.42 8.74 -1.30
N VAL A 48 5.99 7.93 -0.33
CA VAL A 48 4.58 7.75 0.05
C VAL A 48 3.95 9.08 0.51
N GLN A 49 4.69 9.88 1.30
CA GLN A 49 4.21 11.18 1.77
C GLN A 49 4.13 12.25 0.67
N ARG A 50 4.88 12.09 -0.42
CA ARG A 50 4.88 13.03 -1.55
C ARG A 50 3.77 12.72 -2.56
N GLU A 51 3.28 11.49 -2.58
CA GLU A 51 2.21 11.09 -3.48
C GLU A 51 0.90 11.77 -3.06
N ASP A 52 0.18 12.28 -4.06
CA ASP A 52 -1.14 12.89 -3.86
C ASP A 52 -2.20 11.78 -3.93
N TRP A 53 -2.70 11.38 -2.77
CA TRP A 53 -3.68 10.30 -2.65
C TRP A 53 -5.08 10.87 -2.89
N CYS A 54 -5.76 10.41 -3.93
CA CYS A 54 -7.19 10.62 -4.05
C CYS A 54 -7.86 9.93 -2.85
N GLU A 55 -8.46 10.74 -1.97
CA GLU A 55 -9.22 10.22 -0.84
C GLU A 55 -10.37 9.36 -1.38
N VAL A 56 -10.30 8.06 -1.09
CA VAL A 56 -11.37 7.14 -1.45
C VAL A 56 -12.40 7.22 -0.35
N GLU A 57 -13.59 7.73 -0.68
CA GLU A 57 -14.72 7.61 0.23
C GLU A 57 -15.08 6.12 0.34
N ILE A 58 -14.71 5.52 1.48
CA ILE A 58 -15.18 4.20 1.85
C ILE A 58 -16.66 4.37 2.19
N THR A 59 -17.54 4.07 1.24
CA THR A 59 -18.96 3.94 1.56
C THR A 59 -19.09 2.72 2.45
N ASP A 60 -19.22 2.91 3.76
CA ASP A 60 -19.64 1.83 4.64
C ASP A 60 -20.89 1.17 4.04
N PRO A 61 -20.98 -0.16 4.04
CA PRO A 61 -22.24 -0.81 3.70
C PRO A 61 -23.33 -0.20 4.58
N PRO A 62 -24.51 0.16 4.02
CA PRO A 62 -25.51 0.95 4.72
C PRO A 62 -25.76 0.37 6.11
N HIS A 63 -25.47 1.16 7.15
CA HIS A 63 -25.70 0.80 8.53
C HIS A 63 -27.16 0.32 8.66
N GLY A 64 -27.37 -0.99 8.76
CA GLY A 64 -28.71 -1.56 8.90
C GLY A 64 -28.98 -2.90 8.23
N THR A 65 -28.13 -3.44 7.35
CA THR A 65 -28.32 -4.83 6.90
C THR A 65 -27.53 -5.78 7.79
N GLU A 66 -28.17 -6.26 8.86
CA GLU A 66 -27.65 -7.41 9.61
C GLU A 66 -27.33 -8.56 8.66
N PRO A 67 -26.18 -9.25 8.82
CA PRO A 67 -25.84 -10.36 7.95
C PRO A 67 -26.88 -11.49 8.08
N ARG A 68 -27.47 -11.92 6.95
CA ARG A 68 -28.51 -12.97 6.89
C ARG A 68 -28.14 -14.28 7.61
N TRP A 69 -26.84 -14.57 7.78
CA TRP A 69 -26.36 -15.76 8.50
C TRP A 69 -26.57 -15.70 10.02
N ARG A 70 -26.89 -14.53 10.60
CA ARG A 70 -27.20 -14.38 12.03
C ARG A 70 -28.61 -14.87 12.40
N ASN A 71 -29.53 -14.94 11.43
CA ASN A 71 -30.93 -15.38 11.64
C ASN A 71 -31.23 -16.78 11.06
N GLY A 72 -30.25 -17.69 11.12
CA GLY A 72 -30.51 -19.12 10.96
C GLY A 72 -31.00 -19.71 12.27
N SER A 73 -32.33 -19.66 12.51
CA SER A 73 -32.99 -20.41 13.58
C SER A 73 -32.50 -21.87 13.63
N PRO A 74 -32.21 -22.44 14.80
CA PRO A 74 -32.11 -23.88 14.91
C PRO A 74 -33.50 -24.46 14.64
N ALA A 75 -33.61 -25.28 13.60
CA ALA A 75 -34.78 -26.11 13.34
C ALA A 75 -34.99 -27.03 14.55
N HIS A 76 -36.21 -26.98 15.09
CA HIS A 76 -36.68 -27.82 16.17
C HIS A 76 -37.22 -29.15 15.64
#